data_AF-A0A416CMD2-F1
#
_entry.id   AF-A0A416CMD2-F1
#
_cell.length_a   1.000
_cell.length_b   1.000
_cell.length_c   1.000
_cell.angle_alpha   90.00
_cell.angle_beta   90.00
_cell.angle_gamma   90.00
#
_symmetry.space_group_name_H-M   'P 1'
#
loop_
_entity.id
_entity.type
_entity.pdbx_description
1 polymer ?
#
loop_
_entity_poly.entity_id
_entity_poly.type
_entity_poly.pdbx_seq_one_letter_code
_entity_poly.pdbx_strand_id
1 'polypeptide(L)'
;MRTLSEIIVKKDYTAKQKPRPFLDQNNPVIQKGLRLCFIFLLTAAGLGEWKTLNTMLGGLPKAITAGIICMTIAYAIIFPDLKRFKQLKGPTLFYMSLITALLLWSMVIWILNFMNLSSMIRGCSKVIFQSIAILTAVSGVYLFGAEAVDLFAVSMCLANGAIMVLEIPSFGIAASIQSLITCLVTFGEAEGYARNLEIHDITFVFGQLLLYYVAFAPKETPGERKKRWRMILLCTFFFLIGMKRIAIPAVVLFVVYSFFLKNKKFLKPFLILQGLLWVAFFFLYIYGVRTGEVSKIMNMVGIDMMGRDYLWQLVGEHYDFSIGYMGHGFEYVDSIVANWYSSGLINHPYPFHNDILKVFVEMGFLGFVLWSGIQYVIGPIFWTKYADNNTALLYMADLGYMTITYLTDNTAFYFWSTMALRIIVLSYAEKRHQPPKKEIWKPKSRAEMQEQIRSMMQEG
;
A
#
# COMPACT_ATOMS: atom_id res chain seq x y z
N MET A 1 -27.94 -38.14 3.47
CA MET A 1 -27.12 -38.13 4.71
C MET A 1 -25.75 -38.68 4.36
N ARG A 2 -24.68 -37.90 4.49
CA ARG A 2 -23.30 -38.38 4.30
C ARG A 2 -22.91 -39.26 5.49
N THR A 3 -22.28 -40.39 5.24
CA THR A 3 -21.89 -41.38 6.25
C THR A 3 -20.82 -40.80 7.19
N LEU A 4 -20.87 -41.16 8.47
CA LEU A 4 -19.98 -40.69 9.55
C LEU A 4 -18.47 -40.89 9.23
N SER A 5 -18.16 -41.84 8.35
CA SER A 5 -16.81 -42.13 7.86
C SER A 5 -16.23 -41.04 6.95
N GLU A 6 -17.06 -40.19 6.34
CA GLU A 6 -16.59 -39.05 5.54
C GLU A 6 -16.23 -37.82 6.41
N ILE A 7 -16.68 -37.81 7.67
CA ILE A 7 -16.54 -36.67 8.59
C ILE A 7 -15.32 -36.84 9.51
N ILE A 8 -14.88 -38.08 9.77
CA ILE A 8 -13.81 -38.38 10.72
C ILE A 8 -12.66 -39.10 10.01
N VAL A 9 -11.55 -38.39 9.78
CA VAL A 9 -10.30 -39.02 9.33
C VAL A 9 -9.65 -39.73 10.52
N LYS A 10 -9.63 -41.07 10.50
CA LYS A 10 -8.80 -41.86 11.43
C LYS A 10 -7.34 -41.47 11.21
N LYS A 11 -6.69 -41.00 12.28
CA LYS A 11 -5.26 -40.66 12.26
C LYS A 11 -4.46 -41.95 12.10
N ASP A 12 -3.79 -42.11 10.97
CA ASP A 12 -2.93 -43.26 10.72
C ASP A 12 -1.62 -43.09 11.51
N TYR A 13 -1.38 -43.98 12.46
CA TYR A 13 -0.20 -43.96 13.34
C TYR A 13 1.00 -44.75 12.77
N THR A 14 0.91 -45.27 11.55
CA THR A 14 1.93 -46.20 11.00
C THR A 14 2.98 -45.55 10.09
N ALA A 15 2.87 -44.26 9.75
CA ALA A 15 3.87 -43.59 8.93
C ALA A 15 5.10 -43.15 9.76
N LYS A 16 6.05 -44.06 9.98
CA LYS A 16 7.45 -43.68 10.29
C LYS A 16 8.09 -43.09 9.03
N GLN A 17 7.69 -41.89 8.63
CA GLN A 17 8.52 -41.06 7.74
C GLN A 17 9.71 -40.58 8.56
N LYS A 18 10.92 -41.04 8.24
CA LYS A 18 12.15 -40.37 8.69
C LYS A 18 12.14 -38.95 8.11
N PRO A 19 11.93 -37.89 8.91
CA PRO A 19 12.04 -36.54 8.37
C PRO A 19 13.53 -36.25 8.26
N ARG A 20 14.01 -35.81 7.09
CA ARG A 20 15.26 -35.06 7.03
C ARG A 20 14.99 -33.77 7.80
N PRO A 21 15.48 -33.57 9.04
CA PRO A 21 14.93 -32.56 9.95
C PRO A 21 15.11 -31.12 9.43
N PHE A 22 16.07 -30.93 8.53
CA PHE A 22 16.46 -29.61 8.02
C PHE A 22 15.70 -29.18 6.76
N LEU A 23 15.08 -30.09 6.00
CA LEU A 23 14.40 -29.79 4.73
C LEU A 23 12.91 -30.09 4.80
N ASP A 24 12.25 -29.61 5.86
CA ASP A 24 10.80 -29.61 5.98
C ASP A 24 10.29 -28.17 5.77
N GLN A 25 9.28 -28.00 4.90
CA GLN A 25 8.61 -26.72 4.66
C GLN A 25 8.02 -26.13 5.97
N ASN A 26 7.70 -26.99 6.94
CA ASN A 26 7.20 -26.62 8.26
C ASN A 26 8.32 -26.46 9.31
N ASN A 27 9.60 -26.54 8.92
CA ASN A 27 10.69 -26.38 9.86
C ASN A 27 10.62 -24.99 10.52
N PRO A 28 10.44 -24.92 11.85
CA PRO A 28 10.22 -23.66 12.56
C PRO A 28 11.45 -22.75 12.53
N VAL A 29 12.65 -23.29 12.37
CA VAL A 29 13.90 -22.53 12.28
C VAL A 29 13.98 -21.80 10.94
N ILE A 30 13.73 -22.50 9.84
CA ILE A 30 13.71 -21.91 8.49
C ILE A 30 12.64 -20.82 8.42
N GLN A 31 11.42 -21.11 8.87
CA GLN A 31 10.33 -20.14 8.86
C GLN A 31 10.61 -18.90 9.74
N LYS A 32 11.25 -19.08 10.90
CA LYS A 32 11.71 -17.93 11.72
C LYS A 32 12.82 -17.14 11.04
N GLY A 33 13.79 -17.82 10.43
CA GLY A 33 14.88 -17.19 9.68
C GLY A 33 14.37 -16.37 8.51
N LEU A 34 13.44 -16.91 7.72
CA LEU A 34 12.81 -16.20 6.61
C LEU A 34 12.05 -14.95 7.09
N ARG A 35 11.29 -15.06 8.19
CA ARG A 35 10.58 -13.91 8.78
C ARG A 35 11.55 -12.82 9.23
N LEU A 36 12.62 -13.18 9.93
CA LEU A 36 13.64 -12.22 10.40
C LEU A 36 14.35 -11.56 9.22
N CYS A 37 14.72 -12.34 8.21
CA CYS A 37 15.36 -11.81 6.99
C CYS A 37 14.42 -10.86 6.23
N PHE A 38 13.15 -11.23 6.08
CA PHE A 38 12.13 -10.37 5.46
C PHE A 38 11.96 -9.05 6.21
N ILE A 39 11.87 -9.11 7.55
CA ILE A 39 11.77 -7.91 8.39
C ILE A 39 13.02 -7.05 8.24
N PHE A 40 14.20 -7.66 8.32
CA PHE A 40 15.48 -6.96 8.19
C PHE A 40 15.60 -6.24 6.84
N LEU A 41 15.34 -6.93 5.73
CA LEU A 41 15.46 -6.36 4.38
C LEU A 41 14.48 -5.20 4.16
N LEU A 42 13.23 -5.34 4.61
CA LEU A 42 12.25 -4.25 4.53
C LEU A 42 12.63 -3.07 5.44
N THR A 43 13.12 -3.35 6.65
CA THR A 43 13.54 -2.30 7.59
C THR A 43 14.74 -1.53 7.04
N ALA A 44 15.75 -2.25 6.53
CA ALA A 44 16.93 -1.65 5.91
C ALA A 44 16.59 -0.83 4.67
N ALA A 45 15.67 -1.31 3.83
CA ALA A 45 15.16 -0.54 2.72
C ALA A 45 14.38 0.71 3.19
N GLY A 46 13.56 0.57 4.24
CA GLY A 46 12.76 1.66 4.83
C GLY A 46 13.62 2.76 5.46
N LEU A 47 14.78 2.42 6.01
CA LEU A 47 15.77 3.42 6.46
C LEU A 47 16.24 4.35 5.34
N GLY A 48 16.09 3.96 4.07
CA GLY A 48 16.34 4.85 2.94
C GLY A 48 15.46 6.09 2.89
N GLU A 49 14.35 6.11 3.62
CA GLU A 49 13.51 7.30 3.76
C GLU A 49 14.12 8.34 4.72
N TRP A 50 15.14 7.96 5.50
CA TRP A 50 15.89 8.91 6.33
C TRP A 50 16.51 9.98 5.45
N LYS A 51 16.26 11.26 5.75
CA LYS A 51 16.67 12.40 4.92
C LYS A 51 18.16 12.36 4.55
N THR A 52 19.02 12.07 5.53
CA THR A 52 20.47 11.93 5.32
C THR A 52 20.83 10.85 4.31
N LEU A 53 20.26 9.64 4.45
CA LEU A 53 20.51 8.55 3.52
C LEU A 53 19.88 8.79 2.15
N ASN A 54 18.68 9.37 2.10
CA ASN A 54 17.99 9.70 0.86
C ASN A 54 18.78 10.75 0.06
N THR A 55 19.34 11.78 0.71
CA THR A 55 20.21 12.76 0.03
C THR A 55 21.49 12.12 -0.49
N MET A 56 22.06 11.12 0.20
CA MET A 56 23.32 10.47 -0.23
C MET A 56 23.12 9.39 -1.31
N LEU A 57 22.08 8.57 -1.17
CA LEU A 57 21.88 7.34 -1.93
C LEU A 57 20.61 7.35 -2.79
N GLY A 58 19.78 8.40 -2.68
CA GLY A 58 18.50 8.50 -3.37
C GLY A 58 17.60 7.29 -3.13
N GLY A 59 17.04 6.75 -4.21
CA GLY A 59 16.18 5.57 -4.17
C GLY A 59 16.91 4.22 -4.03
N LEU A 60 18.25 4.18 -4.02
CA LEU A 60 19.03 2.93 -4.00
C LEU A 60 18.70 2.01 -2.82
N PRO A 61 18.46 2.49 -1.58
CA PRO A 61 18.10 1.61 -0.47
C PRO A 61 16.82 0.79 -0.74
N LYS A 62 15.90 1.29 -1.57
CA LYS A 62 14.67 0.54 -1.96
C LYS A 62 15.02 -0.72 -2.75
N ALA A 63 16.14 -0.76 -3.46
CA ALA A 63 16.58 -1.95 -4.18
C ALA A 63 16.93 -3.13 -3.26
N ILE A 64 17.18 -2.89 -1.96
CA ILE A 64 17.41 -3.96 -0.97
C ILE A 64 16.20 -4.92 -0.91
N THR A 65 14.99 -4.46 -1.21
CA THR A 65 13.81 -5.33 -1.24
C THR A 65 13.85 -6.36 -2.37
N ALA A 66 14.70 -6.20 -3.39
CA ALA A 66 14.96 -7.23 -4.39
C ALA A 66 15.54 -8.51 -3.76
N GLY A 67 16.25 -8.38 -2.63
CA GLY A 67 16.71 -9.54 -1.85
C GLY A 67 15.56 -10.43 -1.38
N ILE A 68 14.37 -9.87 -1.13
CA ILE A 68 13.16 -10.64 -0.79
C ILE A 68 12.69 -11.47 -1.99
N ILE A 69 12.79 -10.91 -3.20
CA ILE A 69 12.44 -11.60 -4.44
C ILE A 69 13.41 -12.77 -4.65
N CYS A 70 14.72 -12.53 -4.53
CA CYS A 70 15.74 -13.58 -4.62
C CYS A 70 15.53 -14.68 -3.58
N MET A 71 15.28 -14.31 -2.33
CA MET A 71 14.96 -15.25 -1.25
C MET A 71 13.71 -16.08 -1.57
N THR A 72 12.69 -15.46 -2.16
CA THR A 72 11.46 -16.13 -2.56
C THR A 72 11.68 -17.12 -3.69
N ILE A 73 12.47 -16.75 -4.70
CA ILE A 73 12.85 -17.65 -5.80
C ILE A 73 13.60 -18.86 -5.24
N ALA A 74 14.60 -18.63 -4.38
CA ALA A 74 15.34 -19.71 -3.74
C ALA A 74 14.41 -20.62 -2.92
N TYR A 75 13.50 -20.04 -2.14
CA TYR A 75 12.51 -20.80 -1.37
C TYR A 75 11.57 -21.60 -2.28
N ALA A 76 11.08 -21.02 -3.38
CA ALA A 76 10.19 -21.70 -4.32
C ALA A 76 10.87 -22.85 -5.06
N ILE A 77 12.18 -22.76 -5.30
CA ILE A 77 12.98 -23.85 -5.89
C ILE A 77 13.14 -25.01 -4.89
N ILE A 78 13.37 -24.71 -3.61
CA ILE A 78 13.60 -25.73 -2.57
C ILE A 78 12.27 -26.34 -2.10
N PHE A 79 11.23 -25.51 -1.91
CA PHE A 79 9.91 -25.88 -1.37
C PHE A 79 8.79 -25.32 -2.28
N PRO A 80 8.55 -25.91 -3.45
CA PRO A 80 7.58 -25.39 -4.41
C PRO A 80 6.14 -25.50 -3.89
N ASP A 81 5.52 -24.36 -3.59
CA ASP A 81 4.08 -24.27 -3.34
C ASP A 81 3.34 -23.89 -4.63
N LEU A 82 2.99 -24.90 -5.43
CA LEU A 82 2.28 -24.72 -6.70
C LEU A 82 0.87 -24.13 -6.53
N LYS A 83 0.24 -24.36 -5.37
CA LYS A 83 -1.11 -23.85 -5.10
C LYS A 83 -1.06 -22.33 -4.91
N ARG A 84 -0.17 -21.84 -4.03
CA ARG A 84 0.04 -20.40 -3.83
C ARG A 84 0.53 -19.72 -5.10
N PHE A 85 1.41 -20.38 -5.86
CA PHE A 85 1.88 -19.84 -7.14
C PHE A 85 0.72 -19.63 -8.12
N LYS A 86 -0.17 -20.63 -8.27
CA LYS A 86 -1.33 -20.53 -9.16
C LYS A 86 -2.32 -19.44 -8.71
N GLN A 87 -2.51 -19.28 -7.40
CA GLN A 87 -3.35 -18.23 -6.83
C GLN A 87 -2.76 -16.84 -7.13
N LEU A 88 -1.48 -16.63 -6.85
CA LEU A 88 -0.84 -15.31 -7.00
C LEU A 88 -0.57 -14.90 -8.45
N LYS A 89 -0.57 -15.83 -9.41
CA LYS A 89 -0.38 -15.53 -10.84
C LYS A 89 -1.37 -14.47 -11.35
N GLY A 90 -2.66 -14.61 -11.05
CA GLY A 90 -3.69 -13.68 -11.52
C GLY A 90 -3.46 -12.25 -11.02
N PRO A 91 -3.38 -12.03 -9.69
CA PRO A 91 -3.09 -10.71 -9.13
C PRO A 91 -1.76 -10.12 -9.57
N THR A 92 -0.72 -10.94 -9.73
CA THR A 92 0.60 -10.48 -10.23
C THR A 92 0.47 -9.91 -11.64
N LEU A 93 -0.19 -10.63 -12.54
CA LEU A 93 -0.43 -10.15 -13.91
C LEU A 93 -1.30 -8.89 -13.93
N PHE A 94 -2.31 -8.80 -13.08
CA PHE A 94 -3.15 -7.61 -12.97
C PHE A 94 -2.35 -6.37 -12.52
N TYR A 95 -1.50 -6.49 -11.50
CA TYR A 95 -0.69 -5.35 -11.06
C TYR A 95 0.41 -4.97 -12.06
N MET A 96 1.06 -5.97 -12.67
CA MET A 96 2.09 -5.74 -13.67
C MET A 96 1.53 -5.17 -14.98
N SER A 97 0.29 -5.51 -15.35
CA SER A 97 -0.31 -5.00 -16.59
C SER A 97 -0.45 -3.48 -16.59
N LEU A 98 -0.74 -2.85 -15.45
CA LEU A 98 -0.74 -1.39 -15.33
C LEU A 98 0.64 -0.81 -15.64
N ILE A 99 1.69 -1.35 -15.03
CA ILE A 99 3.06 -0.87 -15.21
C ILE A 99 3.52 -1.08 -16.66
N THR A 100 3.23 -2.25 -17.24
CA THR A 100 3.53 -2.54 -18.63
C THR A 100 2.75 -1.62 -19.58
N ALA A 101 1.46 -1.37 -19.33
CA ALA A 101 0.66 -0.47 -20.16
C ALA A 101 1.22 0.96 -20.14
N LEU A 102 1.60 1.45 -18.95
CA LEU A 102 2.24 2.76 -18.82
C LEU A 102 3.59 2.83 -19.55
N LEU A 103 4.42 1.78 -19.45
CA LEU A 103 5.70 1.71 -20.14
C LEU A 103 5.52 1.68 -21.67
N LEU A 104 4.63 0.82 -22.18
CA LEU A 104 4.37 0.70 -23.61
C LEU A 104 3.84 2.01 -24.19
N TRP A 105 2.92 2.67 -23.48
CA TRP A 105 2.42 3.97 -23.90
C TRP A 105 3.52 5.04 -23.85
N SER A 106 4.35 5.03 -22.81
CA SER A 106 5.51 5.95 -22.71
C SER A 106 6.51 5.73 -23.84
N MET A 107 6.77 4.48 -24.25
CA MET A 107 7.63 4.18 -25.40
C MET A 107 7.07 4.78 -26.68
N VAL A 108 5.76 4.68 -26.92
CA VAL A 108 5.09 5.32 -28.06
C VAL A 108 5.33 6.84 -28.02
N ILE A 109 5.09 7.48 -26.88
CA ILE A 109 5.31 8.93 -26.74
C ILE A 109 6.79 9.31 -26.96
N TRP A 110 7.74 8.58 -26.37
CA TRP A 110 9.16 8.87 -26.48
C TRP A 110 9.68 8.77 -27.92
N ILE A 111 9.18 7.77 -28.67
CA ILE A 111 9.53 7.59 -30.08
C ILE A 111 8.94 8.71 -30.92
N LEU A 112 7.66 9.07 -30.71
CA LEU A 112 6.98 10.11 -31.49
C LEU A 112 7.55 11.51 -31.22
N ASN A 113 7.94 11.80 -29.98
CA ASN A 113 8.41 13.12 -29.55
C ASN A 113 9.94 13.27 -29.56
N PHE A 114 10.69 12.27 -30.05
CA PHE A 114 12.16 12.25 -30.05
C PHE A 114 12.78 12.65 -28.69
N MET A 115 12.29 12.02 -27.62
CA MET A 115 12.66 12.39 -26.25
C MET A 115 14.12 12.09 -25.91
N ASN A 116 14.71 12.93 -25.06
CA ASN A 116 16.10 12.77 -24.60
C ASN A 116 16.30 11.47 -23.81
N LEU A 117 17.45 10.81 -24.03
CA LEU A 117 17.84 9.56 -23.36
C LEU A 117 17.79 9.66 -21.83
N SER A 118 18.18 10.81 -21.26
CA SER A 118 18.13 11.05 -19.81
C SER A 118 16.71 10.96 -19.25
N SER A 119 15.71 11.50 -19.95
CA SER A 119 14.31 11.43 -19.55
C SER A 119 13.77 10.00 -19.67
N MET A 120 14.15 9.28 -20.73
CA MET A 120 13.78 7.87 -20.90
C MET A 120 14.35 6.99 -19.78
N ILE A 121 15.61 7.21 -19.38
CA ILE A 121 16.25 6.47 -18.28
C ILE A 121 15.51 6.72 -16.96
N ARG A 122 15.10 7.96 -16.66
CA ARG A 122 14.29 8.26 -15.46
C ARG A 122 12.96 7.50 -15.47
N GLY A 123 12.24 7.55 -16.58
CA GLY A 123 10.98 6.81 -16.74
C GLY A 123 11.15 5.29 -16.56
N CYS A 124 12.15 4.70 -17.20
CA CYS A 124 12.49 3.28 -17.06
C CYS A 124 12.88 2.92 -15.62
N SER A 125 13.68 3.76 -14.95
CA SER A 125 14.08 3.55 -13.55
C SER A 125 12.87 3.48 -12.62
N LYS A 126 11.94 4.43 -12.76
CA LYS A 126 10.71 4.44 -11.96
C LYS A 126 9.85 3.19 -12.22
N VAL A 127 9.73 2.76 -13.46
CA VAL A 127 9.04 1.50 -13.84
C VAL A 127 9.70 0.27 -13.18
N ILE A 128 11.03 0.22 -13.13
CA ILE A 128 11.76 -0.85 -12.44
C ILE A 128 11.46 -0.84 -10.95
N PHE A 129 11.53 0.31 -10.28
CA PHE A 129 11.22 0.41 -8.85
C PHE A 129 9.76 0.04 -8.53
N GLN A 130 8.81 0.42 -9.36
CA GLN A 130 7.41 -0.01 -9.21
C GLN A 130 7.24 -1.52 -9.41
N SER A 131 7.97 -2.10 -10.37
CA SER A 131 7.99 -3.55 -10.59
C SER A 131 8.57 -4.29 -9.39
N ILE A 132 9.67 -3.80 -8.82
CA ILE A 132 10.26 -4.33 -7.58
C ILE A 132 9.24 -4.24 -6.44
N ALA A 133 8.55 -3.11 -6.27
CA ALA A 133 7.55 -2.94 -5.23
C ALA A 133 6.43 -4.00 -5.31
N ILE A 134 5.90 -4.23 -6.51
CA ILE A 134 4.86 -5.22 -6.78
C ILE A 134 5.38 -6.64 -6.51
N LEU A 135 6.54 -6.98 -7.05
CA LEU A 135 7.13 -8.31 -6.90
C LEU A 135 7.52 -8.61 -5.45
N THR A 136 8.00 -7.63 -4.70
CA THR A 136 8.25 -7.77 -3.26
C THR A 136 6.95 -8.01 -2.49
N ALA A 137 5.86 -7.29 -2.79
CA ALA A 137 4.56 -7.53 -2.16
C ALA A 137 4.06 -8.96 -2.43
N VAL A 138 4.09 -9.39 -3.70
CA VAL A 138 3.71 -10.75 -4.12
C VAL A 138 4.59 -11.80 -3.43
N SER A 139 5.90 -11.55 -3.36
CA SER A 139 6.88 -12.42 -2.71
C SER A 139 6.59 -12.59 -1.22
N GLY A 140 6.28 -11.49 -0.52
CA GLY A 140 5.86 -11.52 0.88
C GLY A 140 4.63 -12.41 1.09
N VAL A 141 3.60 -12.27 0.25
CA VAL A 141 2.39 -13.10 0.34
C VAL A 141 2.66 -14.55 -0.08
N TYR A 142 3.53 -14.81 -1.04
CA TYR A 142 3.91 -16.18 -1.39
C TYR A 142 4.56 -16.91 -0.21
N LEU A 143 5.52 -16.25 0.46
CA LEU A 143 6.22 -16.81 1.61
C LEU A 143 5.31 -16.95 2.84
N PHE A 144 4.59 -15.88 3.22
CA PHE A 144 3.93 -15.78 4.53
C PHE A 144 2.40 -15.72 4.47
N GLY A 145 1.81 -15.68 3.28
CA GLY A 145 0.35 -15.61 3.09
C GLY A 145 -0.25 -14.37 3.73
N ALA A 146 -1.29 -14.58 4.55
CA ALA A 146 -1.98 -13.52 5.27
C ALA A 146 -1.11 -12.85 6.34
N GLU A 147 -0.03 -13.48 6.81
CA GLU A 147 0.87 -12.89 7.82
C GLU A 147 1.80 -11.83 7.20
N ALA A 148 1.92 -11.77 5.86
CA ALA A 148 2.83 -10.85 5.18
C ALA A 148 2.53 -9.37 5.50
N VAL A 149 1.24 -8.98 5.58
CA VAL A 149 0.84 -7.62 5.98
C VAL A 149 1.31 -7.27 7.40
N ASP A 150 1.31 -8.23 8.32
CA ASP A 150 1.75 -8.00 9.70
C ASP A 150 3.27 -7.87 9.79
N LEU A 151 4.01 -8.69 9.04
CA LEU A 151 5.46 -8.58 8.96
C LEU A 151 5.86 -7.25 8.31
N PHE A 152 5.16 -6.84 7.26
CA PHE A 152 5.35 -5.55 6.61
C PHE A 152 5.09 -4.38 7.57
N ALA A 153 3.97 -4.42 8.32
CA ALA A 153 3.66 -3.40 9.33
C ALA A 153 4.75 -3.29 10.41
N VAL A 154 5.26 -4.42 10.90
CA VAL A 154 6.37 -4.45 11.87
C VAL A 154 7.63 -3.84 11.27
N SER A 155 7.99 -4.19 10.03
CA SER A 155 9.16 -3.61 9.36
C SER A 155 9.06 -2.10 9.20
N MET A 156 7.88 -1.59 8.82
CA MET A 156 7.66 -0.15 8.71
C MET A 156 7.75 0.56 10.06
N CYS A 157 7.22 -0.06 11.13
CA CYS A 157 7.39 0.44 12.50
C CYS A 157 8.86 0.48 12.93
N LEU A 158 9.64 -0.57 12.63
CA LEU A 158 11.07 -0.63 12.95
C LEU A 158 11.86 0.41 12.14
N ALA A 159 11.56 0.57 10.85
CA ALA A 159 12.21 1.57 10.01
C ALA A 159 11.95 2.97 10.55
N ASN A 160 10.67 3.33 10.77
CA ASN A 160 10.32 4.66 11.26
C ASN A 160 10.85 4.91 12.67
N GLY A 161 10.77 3.92 13.57
CA GLY A 161 11.34 4.00 14.91
C GLY A 161 12.86 4.18 14.90
N ALA A 162 13.57 3.51 13.99
CA ALA A 162 15.00 3.70 13.82
C ALA A 162 15.34 5.09 13.27
N ILE A 163 14.58 5.61 12.29
CA ILE A 163 14.76 6.98 11.78
C ILE A 163 14.59 8.00 12.91
N MET A 164 13.56 7.85 13.74
CA MET A 164 13.36 8.70 14.91
C MET A 164 14.60 8.71 15.82
N VAL A 165 15.12 7.52 16.17
CA VAL A 165 16.31 7.41 17.02
C VAL A 165 17.55 8.03 16.37
N LEU A 166 17.71 7.87 15.04
CA LEU A 166 18.84 8.42 14.29
C LEU A 166 18.79 9.96 14.16
N GLU A 167 17.60 10.56 14.25
CA GLU A 167 17.42 12.02 14.22
C GLU A 167 17.62 12.68 15.59
N ILE A 168 17.51 11.94 16.70
CA ILE A 168 17.68 12.50 18.07
C ILE A 168 19.03 13.22 18.26
N PRO A 169 20.19 12.68 17.83
CA PRO A 169 21.48 13.36 17.98
C PRO A 169 21.56 14.74 17.29
N SER A 170 20.77 14.97 16.25
CA SER A 170 20.76 16.23 15.50
C SER A 170 20.06 17.37 16.25
N PHE A 171 19.19 17.07 17.21
CA PHE A 171 18.36 18.06 17.90
C PHE A 171 18.48 18.01 19.44
N GLY A 172 18.86 16.86 20.01
CA GLY A 172 18.86 16.60 21.44
C GLY A 172 17.50 16.10 21.95
N ILE A 173 17.53 15.20 22.96
CA ILE A 173 16.36 14.46 23.44
C ILE A 173 15.21 15.39 23.88
N ALA A 174 15.51 16.40 24.69
CA ALA A 174 14.50 17.30 25.23
C ALA A 174 13.80 18.12 24.13
N ALA A 175 14.58 18.65 23.18
CA ALA A 175 14.04 19.42 22.06
C ALA A 175 13.24 18.54 21.09
N SER A 176 13.68 17.30 20.83
CA SER A 176 12.92 16.33 20.04
C SER A 176 11.55 16.02 20.65
N ILE A 177 11.50 15.77 21.96
CA ILE A 177 10.24 15.48 22.66
C ILE A 177 9.32 16.71 22.64
N GLN A 178 9.87 17.89 22.95
CA GLN A 178 9.07 19.13 22.96
C GLN A 178 8.52 19.46 21.57
N SER A 179 9.34 19.32 20.53
CA SER A 179 8.93 19.48 19.12
C SER A 179 7.77 18.54 18.76
N LEU A 180 7.87 17.25 19.11
CA LEU A 180 6.79 16.28 18.89
C LEU A 180 5.50 16.65 19.65
N ILE A 181 5.61 17.00 20.94
CA ILE A 181 4.44 17.36 21.76
C ILE A 181 3.76 18.60 21.20
N THR A 182 4.53 19.65 20.91
CA THR A 182 4.00 20.89 20.34
C THR A 182 3.31 20.61 19.01
N CYS A 183 3.90 19.78 18.15
CA CYS A 183 3.32 19.44 16.85
C CYS A 183 2.01 18.65 17.00
N LEU A 184 1.96 17.66 17.90
CA LEU A 184 0.78 16.84 18.17
C LEU A 184 -0.36 17.61 18.84
N VAL A 185 -0.06 18.57 19.71
CA VAL A 185 -1.08 19.34 20.45
C VAL A 185 -1.63 20.49 19.61
N THR A 186 -0.77 21.23 18.93
CA THR A 186 -1.19 22.42 18.19
C THR A 186 -1.76 22.08 16.81
N PHE A 187 -1.47 20.89 16.27
CA PHE A 187 -1.67 20.57 14.86
C PHE A 187 -1.09 21.65 13.93
N GLY A 188 -0.14 22.44 14.43
CA GLY A 188 0.54 23.55 13.76
C GLY A 188 1.65 23.08 12.82
N GLU A 189 2.34 24.01 12.18
CA GLU A 189 3.45 23.66 11.27
C GLU A 189 4.53 22.88 12.00
N ALA A 190 5.04 21.82 11.38
CA ALA A 190 6.09 21.03 12.01
C ALA A 190 7.40 21.84 11.99
N GLU A 191 8.00 22.01 13.16
CA GLU A 191 9.27 22.71 13.34
C GLU A 191 10.32 21.80 13.97
N GLY A 192 11.59 22.01 13.60
CA GLY A 192 12.72 21.26 14.15
C GLY A 192 12.63 19.76 13.88
N TYR A 193 12.69 18.96 14.94
CA TYR A 193 12.72 17.50 14.88
C TYR A 193 11.46 16.91 14.20
N ALA A 194 10.27 17.41 14.52
CA ALA A 194 9.02 16.95 13.91
C ALA A 194 9.00 17.15 12.38
N ARG A 195 9.61 18.24 11.89
CA ARG A 195 9.70 18.53 10.45
C ARG A 195 10.55 17.51 9.69
N ASN A 196 11.64 17.04 10.30
CA ASN A 196 12.48 16.01 9.67
C ASN A 196 11.75 14.67 9.57
N LEU A 197 10.75 14.41 10.43
CA LEU A 197 9.91 13.22 10.41
C LEU A 197 8.68 13.33 9.49
N GLU A 198 8.25 14.54 9.15
CA GLU A 198 7.03 14.79 8.37
C GLU A 198 7.15 14.36 6.89
N ILE A 199 8.38 14.28 6.35
CA ILE A 199 8.63 14.11 4.91
C ILE A 199 8.57 12.63 4.45
N HIS A 200 8.38 11.67 5.36
CA HIS A 200 8.52 10.25 5.04
C HIS A 200 7.27 9.65 4.35
N ASP A 201 7.48 8.98 3.20
CA ASP A 201 6.47 8.17 2.47
C ASP A 201 5.80 7.13 3.39
N ILE A 202 6.57 6.57 4.33
CA ILE A 202 6.10 5.56 5.29
C ILE A 202 4.90 6.05 6.13
N THR A 203 4.76 7.35 6.35
CA THR A 203 3.59 7.92 7.05
C THR A 203 2.28 7.57 6.36
N PHE A 204 2.24 7.64 5.02
CA PHE A 204 1.04 7.30 4.26
C PHE A 204 0.69 5.81 4.36
N VAL A 205 1.71 4.95 4.42
CA VAL A 205 1.55 3.51 4.62
C VAL A 205 0.89 3.20 5.96
N PHE A 206 1.23 3.92 7.03
CA PHE A 206 0.54 3.72 8.30
C PHE A 206 -0.95 4.06 8.23
N GLY A 207 -1.35 5.02 7.39
CA GLY A 207 -2.77 5.28 7.13
C GLY A 207 -3.48 4.10 6.44
N GLN A 208 -2.85 3.49 5.43
CA GLN A 208 -3.35 2.29 4.75
C GLN A 208 -3.45 1.09 5.71
N LEU A 209 -2.42 0.89 6.53
CA LEU A 209 -2.40 -0.16 7.56
C LEU A 209 -3.47 0.10 8.64
N LEU A 210 -3.68 1.34 9.06
CA LEU A 210 -4.70 1.68 10.05
C LEU A 210 -6.10 1.41 9.49
N LEU A 211 -6.37 1.78 8.24
CA LEU A 211 -7.60 1.45 7.53
C LEU A 211 -7.84 -0.06 7.53
N TYR A 212 -6.82 -0.85 7.15
CA TYR A 212 -6.89 -2.30 7.17
C TYR A 212 -7.18 -2.86 8.58
N TYR A 213 -6.38 -2.47 9.58
CA TYR A 213 -6.50 -3.01 10.93
C TYR A 213 -7.81 -2.63 11.62
N VAL A 214 -8.31 -1.42 11.38
CA VAL A 214 -9.56 -0.95 11.97
C VAL A 214 -10.76 -1.62 11.28
N ALA A 215 -10.82 -1.59 9.95
CA ALA A 215 -12.03 -1.97 9.21
C ALA A 215 -12.06 -3.43 8.74
N PHE A 216 -10.92 -4.06 8.45
CA PHE A 216 -10.87 -5.36 7.75
C PHE A 216 -10.17 -6.47 8.52
N ALA A 217 -9.23 -6.15 9.42
CA ALA A 217 -8.44 -7.16 10.08
C ALA A 217 -9.29 -8.15 10.90
N PRO A 218 -8.82 -9.41 11.03
CA PRO A 218 -9.55 -10.47 11.71
C PRO A 218 -9.84 -10.16 13.18
N LYS A 219 -11.03 -10.61 13.65
CA LYS A 219 -11.50 -10.38 15.03
C LYS A 219 -12.12 -11.61 15.70
N GLU A 220 -11.95 -12.79 15.11
CA GLU A 220 -12.63 -14.01 15.53
C GLU A 220 -12.03 -14.56 16.82
N THR A 221 -10.70 -14.71 16.87
CA THR A 221 -10.02 -15.26 18.05
C THR A 221 -9.53 -14.17 19.02
N PRO A 222 -9.45 -14.45 20.33
CA PRO A 222 -8.87 -13.52 21.32
C PRO A 222 -7.45 -13.09 20.98
N GLY A 223 -6.64 -14.01 20.43
CA GLY A 223 -5.28 -13.73 19.97
C GLY A 223 -5.23 -12.73 18.82
N GLU A 224 -6.10 -12.89 17.81
CA GLU A 224 -6.24 -11.94 16.70
C GLU A 224 -6.70 -10.57 17.19
N ARG A 225 -7.65 -10.51 18.14
CA ARG A 225 -8.10 -9.24 18.73
C ARG A 225 -6.96 -8.50 19.43
N LYS A 226 -6.15 -9.21 20.23
CA LYS A 226 -5.00 -8.63 20.92
C LYS A 226 -3.94 -8.14 19.94
N LYS A 227 -3.64 -8.93 18.91
CA LYS A 227 -2.70 -8.56 17.83
C LYS A 227 -3.19 -7.32 17.08
N ARG A 228 -4.46 -7.31 16.67
CA ARG A 228 -5.11 -6.19 15.98
C ARG A 228 -5.01 -4.91 16.80
N TRP A 229 -5.36 -4.95 18.08
CA TRP A 229 -5.25 -3.76 18.95
C TRP A 229 -3.83 -3.23 19.09
N ARG A 230 -2.84 -4.12 19.21
CA ARG A 230 -1.42 -3.72 19.22
C ARG A 230 -1.01 -3.05 17.92
N MET A 231 -1.41 -3.60 16.78
CA MET A 231 -1.10 -3.01 15.47
C MET A 231 -1.80 -1.69 15.25
N ILE A 232 -3.06 -1.54 15.69
CA ILE A 232 -3.77 -0.26 15.65
C ILE A 232 -2.99 0.78 16.46
N LEU A 233 -2.64 0.47 17.72
CA LEU A 233 -1.92 1.41 18.58
C LEU A 233 -0.57 1.82 17.97
N LEU A 234 0.20 0.87 17.45
CA LEU A 234 1.49 1.14 16.81
C LEU A 234 1.33 1.97 15.52
N CYS A 235 0.41 1.59 14.63
CA CYS A 235 0.19 2.32 13.39
C CYS A 235 -0.35 3.72 13.65
N THR A 236 -1.27 3.89 14.61
CA THR A 236 -1.78 5.22 15.01
C THR A 236 -0.67 6.09 15.57
N PHE A 237 0.20 5.56 16.43
CA PHE A 237 1.33 6.32 16.98
C PHE A 237 2.25 6.86 15.88
N PHE A 238 2.72 6.00 14.98
CA PHE A 238 3.62 6.42 13.90
C PHE A 238 2.92 7.28 12.84
N PHE A 239 1.63 7.03 12.58
CA PHE A 239 0.83 7.85 11.67
C PHE A 239 0.68 9.29 12.19
N LEU A 240 0.41 9.45 13.49
CA LEU A 240 0.27 10.77 14.11
C LEU A 240 1.61 11.51 14.15
N ILE A 241 2.72 10.82 14.43
CA ILE A 241 4.06 11.45 14.42
C ILE A 241 4.44 11.98 13.05
N GLY A 242 4.07 11.27 11.98
CA GLY A 242 4.35 11.73 10.62
C GLY A 242 3.55 12.96 10.18
N MET A 243 2.54 13.38 10.97
CA MET A 243 1.82 14.67 10.86
C MET A 243 1.29 15.05 9.47
N LYS A 244 0.98 14.07 8.61
CA LYS A 244 0.33 14.32 7.33
C LYS A 244 -1.16 14.65 7.53
N ARG A 245 -1.45 15.95 7.71
CA ARG A 245 -2.79 16.47 8.06
C ARG A 245 -3.89 16.00 7.12
N ILE A 246 -3.64 15.97 5.81
CA ILE A 246 -4.60 15.52 4.79
C ILE A 246 -4.90 14.01 4.89
N ALA A 247 -3.94 13.22 5.38
CA ALA A 247 -4.12 11.78 5.51
C ALA A 247 -5.08 11.42 6.66
N ILE A 248 -5.13 12.20 7.74
CA ILE A 248 -6.01 11.96 8.89
C ILE A 248 -7.50 11.91 8.50
N PRO A 249 -8.09 12.96 7.89
CA PRO A 249 -9.48 12.92 7.46
C PRO A 249 -9.71 11.87 6.38
N ALA A 250 -8.72 11.61 5.51
CA ALA A 250 -8.81 10.56 4.49
C ALA A 250 -8.96 9.17 5.12
N VAL A 251 -8.13 8.80 6.12
CA VAL A 251 -8.26 7.51 6.82
C VAL A 251 -9.62 7.41 7.51
N VAL A 252 -10.05 8.46 8.22
CA VAL A 252 -11.34 8.48 8.92
C VAL A 252 -12.48 8.26 7.93
N LEU A 253 -12.48 9.01 6.82
CA LEU A 253 -13.49 8.90 5.78
C LEU A 253 -13.57 7.48 5.22
N PHE A 254 -12.43 6.88 4.86
CA PHE A 254 -12.41 5.54 4.24
C PHE A 254 -12.64 4.40 5.22
N VAL A 255 -12.39 4.60 6.52
CA VAL A 255 -12.81 3.68 7.59
C VAL A 255 -14.34 3.71 7.74
N VAL A 256 -14.95 4.90 7.81
CA VAL A 256 -16.41 5.05 7.92
C VAL A 256 -17.11 4.50 6.67
N TYR A 257 -16.61 4.86 5.49
CA TYR A 257 -17.04 4.32 4.19
C TYR A 257 -17.00 2.79 4.19
N SER A 258 -15.90 2.19 4.67
CA SER A 258 -15.76 0.74 4.72
C SER A 258 -16.79 0.10 5.64
N PHE A 259 -17.03 0.65 6.83
CA PHE A 259 -18.04 0.12 7.76
C PHE A 259 -19.46 0.21 7.21
N PHE A 260 -19.79 1.31 6.52
CA PHE A 260 -21.12 1.51 5.96
C PHE A 260 -21.43 0.52 4.81
N LEU A 261 -20.42 0.17 4.02
CA LEU A 261 -20.61 -0.62 2.80
C LEU A 261 -20.39 -2.13 2.96
N LYS A 262 -19.65 -2.57 3.99
CA LYS A 262 -19.22 -3.98 4.19
C LYS A 262 -20.33 -5.03 4.09
N ASN A 263 -21.55 -4.67 4.45
CA ASN A 263 -22.69 -5.59 4.53
C ASN A 263 -23.80 -5.29 3.51
N LYS A 264 -23.55 -4.43 2.51
CA LYS A 264 -24.57 -4.03 1.54
C LYS A 264 -24.70 -5.05 0.40
N LYS A 265 -25.94 -5.41 0.04
CA LYS A 265 -26.23 -6.38 -1.04
C LYS A 265 -25.80 -5.89 -2.43
N PHE A 266 -25.84 -4.57 -2.66
CA PHE A 266 -25.48 -3.94 -3.94
C PHE A 266 -24.03 -3.44 -3.99
N LEU A 267 -23.13 -4.04 -3.22
CA LEU A 267 -21.74 -3.58 -3.09
C LEU A 267 -21.00 -3.60 -4.44
N LYS A 268 -21.05 -4.71 -5.19
CA LYS A 268 -20.36 -4.83 -6.48
C LYS A 268 -20.76 -3.75 -7.51
N PRO A 269 -22.05 -3.57 -7.87
CA PRO A 269 -22.43 -2.53 -8.83
C PRO A 269 -22.10 -1.12 -8.31
N PHE A 270 -22.22 -0.89 -7.01
CA PHE A 270 -21.83 0.37 -6.39
C PHE A 270 -20.33 0.67 -6.57
N LEU A 271 -19.44 -0.30 -6.32
CA LEU A 271 -17.99 -0.11 -6.50
C LEU A 271 -17.61 0.19 -7.96
N ILE A 272 -18.29 -0.43 -8.93
CA ILE A 272 -18.06 -0.17 -10.36
C ILE A 272 -18.53 1.24 -10.74
N LEU A 273 -19.73 1.62 -10.30
CA LEU A 273 -20.25 2.97 -10.52
C LEU A 273 -19.33 4.02 -9.89
N GLN A 274 -18.86 3.79 -8.66
CA GLN A 274 -17.90 4.64 -7.99
C GLN A 274 -16.59 4.75 -8.77
N GLY A 275 -16.10 3.65 -9.36
CA GLY A 275 -14.95 3.66 -10.24
C GLY A 275 -15.12 4.61 -11.44
N LEU A 276 -16.28 4.55 -12.11
CA LEU A 276 -16.61 5.45 -13.21
C LEU A 276 -16.72 6.91 -12.75
N LEU A 277 -17.31 7.14 -11.57
CA LEU A 277 -17.41 8.47 -10.97
C LEU A 277 -16.03 9.05 -10.64
N TRP A 278 -15.08 8.24 -10.16
CA TRP A 278 -13.69 8.69 -9.96
C TRP A 278 -13.03 9.13 -11.27
N VAL A 279 -13.18 8.35 -12.34
CA VAL A 279 -12.64 8.72 -13.65
C VAL A 279 -13.23 10.04 -14.15
N ALA A 280 -14.56 10.20 -14.03
CA ALA A 280 -15.22 11.45 -14.39
C ALA A 280 -14.75 12.63 -13.52
N PHE A 281 -14.64 12.43 -12.21
CA PHE A 281 -14.12 13.41 -11.27
C PHE A 281 -12.70 13.84 -11.64
N PHE A 282 -11.82 12.93 -12.06
CA PHE A 282 -10.46 13.32 -12.45
C PHE A 282 -10.42 14.25 -13.65
N PHE A 283 -11.24 14.00 -14.67
CA PHE A 283 -11.32 14.92 -15.81
C PHE A 283 -11.88 16.28 -15.41
N LEU A 284 -12.93 16.31 -14.58
CA LEU A 284 -13.47 17.56 -14.03
C LEU A 284 -12.43 18.31 -13.18
N TYR A 285 -11.64 17.58 -12.38
CA TYR A 285 -10.57 18.13 -11.57
C TYR A 285 -9.47 18.75 -12.43
N ILE A 286 -8.96 18.03 -13.44
CA ILE A 286 -7.93 18.54 -14.36
C ILE A 286 -8.44 19.78 -15.10
N TYR A 287 -9.69 19.77 -15.55
CA TYR A 287 -10.32 20.93 -16.17
C TYR A 287 -10.37 22.12 -15.18
N GLY A 288 -10.83 21.89 -13.95
CA GLY A 288 -10.90 22.91 -12.90
C GLY A 288 -9.53 23.46 -12.49
N VAL A 289 -8.47 22.64 -12.52
CA VAL A 289 -7.10 23.12 -12.29
C VAL A 289 -6.65 24.00 -13.46
N ARG A 290 -6.92 23.59 -14.71
CA ARG A 290 -6.56 24.36 -15.91
C ARG A 290 -7.21 25.75 -15.93
N THR A 291 -8.48 25.84 -15.58
CA THR A 291 -9.24 27.11 -15.57
C THR A 291 -8.97 27.97 -14.33
N GLY A 292 -8.18 27.47 -13.38
CA GLY A 292 -7.92 28.12 -12.10
C GLY A 292 -9.09 28.08 -11.12
N GLU A 293 -10.19 27.40 -11.44
CA GLU A 293 -11.36 27.28 -10.58
C GLU A 293 -11.04 26.54 -9.28
N VAL A 294 -10.18 25.51 -9.34
CA VAL A 294 -9.72 24.81 -8.12
C VAL A 294 -8.99 25.78 -7.19
N SER A 295 -8.07 26.59 -7.72
CA SER A 295 -7.35 27.58 -6.91
C SER A 295 -8.29 28.63 -6.32
N LYS A 296 -9.28 29.11 -7.10
CA LYS A 296 -10.31 30.03 -6.61
C LYS A 296 -11.11 29.44 -5.45
N ILE A 297 -11.58 28.20 -5.59
CA ILE A 297 -12.34 27.51 -4.53
C ILE A 297 -11.47 27.35 -3.27
N MET A 298 -10.23 26.92 -3.41
CA MET A 298 -9.31 26.75 -2.28
C MET A 298 -9.07 28.07 -1.56
N ASN A 299 -8.85 29.16 -2.30
CA ASN A 299 -8.69 30.50 -1.74
C ASN A 299 -9.97 31.01 -1.05
N MET A 300 -11.16 30.74 -1.59
CA MET A 300 -12.43 31.09 -0.95
C MET A 300 -12.63 30.37 0.38
N VAL A 301 -12.17 29.12 0.49
CA VAL A 301 -12.23 28.32 1.73
C VAL A 301 -11.09 28.67 2.70
N GLY A 302 -10.19 29.57 2.31
CA GLY A 302 -9.03 29.97 3.12
C GLY A 302 -7.94 28.89 3.21
N ILE A 303 -7.88 27.98 2.23
CA ILE A 303 -6.86 26.93 2.16
C ILE A 303 -5.63 27.50 1.47
N ASP A 304 -4.54 27.65 2.22
CA ASP A 304 -3.24 28.05 1.67
C ASP A 304 -2.64 26.91 0.82
N MET A 305 -2.49 27.18 -0.48
CA MET A 305 -1.94 26.25 -1.45
C MET A 305 -0.40 26.22 -1.43
N MET A 306 0.26 27.07 -0.64
CA MET A 306 1.71 27.17 -0.48
C MET A 306 2.45 27.26 -1.82
N GLY A 307 1.91 28.02 -2.77
CA GLY A 307 2.49 28.22 -4.11
C GLY A 307 2.32 27.05 -5.09
N ARG A 308 1.60 25.97 -4.73
CA ARG A 308 1.30 24.86 -5.64
C ARG A 308 0.39 25.26 -6.78
N ASP A 309 -0.53 26.18 -6.54
CA ASP A 309 -1.39 26.78 -7.55
C ASP A 309 -0.59 27.41 -8.69
N TYR A 310 0.51 28.09 -8.38
CA TYR A 310 1.42 28.64 -9.36
C TYR A 310 2.08 27.54 -10.21
N LEU A 311 2.58 26.47 -9.59
CA LEU A 311 3.17 25.33 -10.31
C LEU A 311 2.15 24.65 -11.24
N TRP A 312 0.90 24.50 -10.79
CA TRP A 312 -0.16 23.88 -11.58
C TRP A 312 -0.57 24.75 -12.77
N GLN A 313 -0.57 26.08 -12.61
CA GLN A 313 -0.80 27.02 -13.70
C GLN A 313 0.34 27.02 -14.72
N LEU A 314 1.60 27.00 -14.27
CA LEU A 314 2.76 26.89 -15.17
C LEU A 314 2.70 25.63 -16.02
N VAL A 315 2.31 24.49 -15.43
CA VAL A 315 2.11 23.24 -16.20
C VAL A 315 0.98 23.35 -17.21
N GLY A 316 0.02 24.26 -17.04
CA GLY A 316 -1.09 24.49 -17.96
C GLY A 316 -0.67 24.73 -19.41
N GLU A 317 0.50 25.32 -19.63
CA GLU A 317 1.08 25.57 -20.96
C GLU A 317 1.70 24.32 -21.59
N HIS A 318 1.96 23.29 -20.80
CA HIS A 318 2.60 22.04 -21.20
C HIS A 318 1.61 20.91 -21.50
N TYR A 319 0.31 21.19 -21.58
CA TYR A 319 -0.67 20.19 -22.03
C TYR A 319 -1.88 20.82 -22.71
N ASP A 320 -2.53 20.03 -23.56
CA ASP A 320 -3.84 20.36 -24.11
C ASP A 320 -4.91 19.48 -23.45
N PHE A 321 -6.02 20.09 -23.04
CA PHE A 321 -7.13 19.35 -22.45
C PHE A 321 -8.08 18.89 -23.56
N SER A 322 -7.62 17.92 -24.36
CA SER A 322 -8.37 17.36 -25.48
C SER A 322 -8.20 15.84 -25.56
N ILE A 323 -9.13 15.18 -26.26
CA ILE A 323 -9.09 13.71 -26.47
C ILE A 323 -7.85 13.30 -27.27
N GLY A 324 -7.36 14.18 -28.16
CA GLY A 324 -6.18 13.95 -28.99
C GLY A 324 -4.84 14.17 -28.28
N TYR A 325 -4.85 14.65 -27.02
CA TYR A 325 -3.61 14.90 -26.30
C TYR A 325 -2.88 13.59 -25.95
N MET A 326 -1.66 13.44 -26.48
CA MET A 326 -0.86 12.21 -26.38
C MET A 326 -0.01 12.14 -25.11
N GLY A 327 0.28 13.28 -24.47
CA GLY A 327 1.20 13.38 -23.34
C GLY A 327 2.66 13.57 -23.76
N HIS A 328 3.53 13.78 -22.77
CA HIS A 328 4.98 14.01 -22.97
C HIS A 328 5.87 12.83 -22.56
N GLY A 329 5.29 11.77 -22.01
CA GLY A 329 5.97 10.59 -21.52
C GLY A 329 6.22 10.66 -20.01
N PHE A 330 6.39 9.49 -19.40
CA PHE A 330 6.57 9.35 -17.97
C PHE A 330 7.80 10.12 -17.45
N GLU A 331 7.67 10.76 -16.28
CA GLU A 331 8.70 11.61 -15.64
C GLU A 331 9.01 12.94 -16.36
N TYR A 332 8.15 13.37 -17.29
CA TYR A 332 8.28 14.68 -17.93
C TYR A 332 8.07 15.83 -16.93
N VAL A 333 7.09 15.72 -16.02
CA VAL A 333 6.74 16.81 -15.09
C VAL A 333 7.88 17.11 -14.12
N ASP A 334 8.60 16.08 -13.65
CA ASP A 334 9.76 16.31 -12.78
C ASP A 334 10.93 16.95 -13.55
N SER A 335 11.03 16.67 -14.86
CA SER A 335 12.04 17.26 -15.72
C SER A 335 11.78 18.75 -15.97
N ILE A 336 10.54 19.17 -16.17
CA ILE A 336 10.20 20.60 -16.33
C ILE A 336 10.41 21.38 -15.03
N VAL A 337 10.06 20.81 -13.87
CA VAL A 337 10.29 21.44 -12.57
C VAL A 337 11.79 21.63 -12.33
N ALA A 338 12.62 20.64 -12.64
CA ALA A 338 14.06 20.76 -12.56
C ALA A 338 14.61 21.86 -13.49
N ASN A 339 14.02 22.02 -14.67
CA ASN A 339 14.39 23.08 -15.61
C ASN A 339 13.98 24.47 -15.11
N TRP A 340 12.80 24.61 -14.49
CA TRP A 340 12.37 25.87 -13.87
C TRP A 340 13.28 26.27 -12.72
N TYR A 341 13.79 25.29 -11.97
CA TYR A 341 14.76 25.55 -10.92
C TYR A 341 16.11 25.99 -11.50
N SER A 342 16.61 25.28 -12.51
CA SER A 342 17.91 25.63 -13.12
C SER A 342 17.88 26.95 -13.89
N SER A 343 16.72 27.36 -14.40
CA SER A 343 16.53 28.67 -15.05
C SER A 343 16.29 29.82 -14.07
N GLY A 344 16.16 29.54 -12.77
CA GLY A 344 15.88 30.54 -11.74
C GLY A 344 14.42 31.03 -11.70
N LEU A 345 13.50 30.34 -12.40
CA LEU A 345 12.06 30.64 -12.33
C LEU A 345 11.48 30.28 -10.96
N ILE A 346 12.02 29.24 -10.31
CA ILE A 346 11.69 28.84 -8.94
C ILE A 346 12.94 28.75 -8.09
N ASN A 347 12.83 29.10 -6.81
CA ASN A 347 13.97 29.18 -5.89
C ASN A 347 14.42 27.81 -5.36
N HIS A 348 13.57 26.79 -5.47
CA HIS A 348 13.85 25.41 -5.06
C HIS A 348 13.12 24.43 -5.99
N PRO A 349 13.65 23.19 -6.17
CA PRO A 349 12.98 22.15 -6.95
C PRO A 349 11.79 21.59 -6.14
N TYR A 350 10.67 22.30 -6.15
CA TYR A 350 9.48 21.90 -5.40
C TYR A 350 8.84 20.64 -6.01
N PRO A 351 8.56 19.59 -5.21
CA PRO A 351 7.73 18.48 -5.66
C PRO A 351 6.35 18.96 -6.15
N PHE A 352 5.90 18.41 -7.28
CA PHE A 352 4.69 18.87 -7.97
C PHE A 352 3.38 18.64 -7.19
N HIS A 353 3.36 17.61 -6.32
CA HIS A 353 2.29 17.33 -5.35
C HIS A 353 0.87 17.34 -5.95
N ASN A 354 0.72 16.74 -7.13
CA ASN A 354 -0.57 16.53 -7.80
C ASN A 354 -0.42 15.38 -8.81
N ASP A 355 -0.60 14.15 -8.34
CA ASP A 355 -0.40 12.97 -9.19
C ASP A 355 -1.44 12.88 -10.31
N ILE A 356 -2.66 13.37 -10.09
CA ILE A 356 -3.73 13.32 -11.09
C ILE A 356 -3.35 14.16 -12.30
N LEU A 357 -2.96 15.41 -12.06
CA LEU A 357 -2.49 16.31 -13.13
C LEU A 357 -1.20 15.78 -13.74
N LYS A 358 -0.27 15.29 -12.91
CA LYS A 358 1.01 14.73 -13.37
C LYS A 358 0.81 13.58 -14.35
N VAL A 359 -0.01 12.59 -14.00
CA VAL A 359 -0.29 11.45 -14.89
C VAL A 359 -0.95 11.92 -16.19
N PHE A 360 -1.84 12.92 -16.14
CA PHE A 360 -2.47 13.42 -17.36
C PHE A 360 -1.47 14.10 -18.29
N VAL A 361 -0.61 14.97 -17.77
CA VAL A 361 0.44 15.66 -18.55
C VAL A 361 1.45 14.67 -19.12
N GLU A 362 1.83 13.67 -18.34
CA GLU A 362 2.83 12.68 -18.77
C GLU A 362 2.23 11.66 -19.75
N MET A 363 1.01 11.18 -19.51
CA MET A 363 0.44 10.05 -20.24
C MET A 363 -0.63 10.44 -21.26
N GLY A 364 -1.02 11.70 -21.34
CA GLY A 364 -2.07 12.18 -22.23
C GLY A 364 -3.44 11.60 -21.90
N PHE A 365 -4.43 11.90 -22.74
CA PHE A 365 -5.81 11.44 -22.53
C PHE A 365 -5.90 9.91 -22.52
N LEU A 366 -5.35 9.24 -23.52
CA LEU A 366 -5.42 7.77 -23.63
C LEU A 366 -4.69 7.07 -22.49
N GLY A 367 -3.46 7.48 -22.18
CA GLY A 367 -2.71 6.89 -21.09
C GLY A 367 -3.33 7.19 -19.72
N PHE A 368 -3.96 8.35 -19.54
CA PHE A 368 -4.72 8.67 -18.34
C PHE A 368 -5.96 7.77 -18.18
N VAL A 369 -6.74 7.57 -19.24
CA VAL A 369 -7.89 6.63 -19.24
C VAL A 369 -7.45 5.20 -18.94
N LEU A 370 -6.31 4.76 -19.49
CA LEU A 370 -5.73 3.44 -19.17
C LEU A 370 -5.36 3.35 -17.69
N TRP A 371 -4.65 4.35 -17.16
CA TRP A 371 -4.21 4.39 -15.76
C TRP A 371 -5.39 4.40 -14.78
N SER A 372 -6.38 5.26 -15.01
CA SER A 372 -7.54 5.40 -14.13
C SER A 372 -8.53 4.24 -14.33
N GLY A 373 -8.75 3.80 -15.57
CA GLY A 373 -9.65 2.71 -15.90
C GLY A 373 -9.20 1.37 -15.32
N ILE A 374 -7.90 1.05 -15.43
CA ILE A 374 -7.35 -0.20 -14.87
C ILE A 374 -7.51 -0.22 -13.35
N GLN A 375 -7.20 0.88 -12.66
CA GLN A 375 -7.24 0.92 -11.20
C GLN A 375 -8.67 1.02 -10.66
N TYR A 376 -9.43 2.03 -11.09
CA TYR A 376 -10.71 2.36 -10.47
C TYR A 376 -11.89 1.55 -11.01
N VAL A 377 -11.81 1.01 -12.24
CA VAL A 377 -12.91 0.25 -12.85
C VAL A 377 -12.57 -1.24 -12.93
N ILE A 378 -11.46 -1.59 -13.58
CA ILE A 378 -11.07 -3.00 -13.76
C ILE A 378 -10.64 -3.62 -12.43
N GLY A 379 -9.93 -2.88 -11.57
CA GLY A 379 -9.48 -3.33 -10.26
C GLY A 379 -10.58 -3.89 -9.35
N PRO A 380 -11.65 -3.15 -9.02
CA PRO A 380 -12.74 -3.70 -8.21
C PRO A 380 -13.46 -4.87 -8.88
N ILE A 381 -13.59 -4.88 -10.21
CA ILE A 381 -14.16 -6.01 -10.96
C ILE A 381 -13.28 -7.26 -10.81
N PHE A 382 -11.97 -7.09 -10.94
CA PHE A 382 -10.97 -8.14 -10.78
C PHE A 382 -11.04 -8.74 -9.38
N TRP A 383 -10.94 -7.90 -8.33
CA TRP A 383 -10.93 -8.37 -6.95
C TRP A 383 -12.24 -9.04 -6.52
N THR A 384 -13.37 -8.56 -7.03
CA THR A 384 -14.67 -9.18 -6.79
C THR A 384 -14.74 -10.60 -7.38
N LYS A 385 -14.20 -10.78 -8.59
CA LYS A 385 -14.18 -12.10 -9.26
C LYS A 385 -13.11 -13.03 -8.69
N TYR A 386 -11.98 -12.48 -8.28
CA TYR A 386 -10.84 -13.24 -7.79
C TYR A 386 -11.07 -13.76 -6.37
N ALA A 387 -11.50 -12.90 -5.43
CA ALA A 387 -11.65 -13.24 -4.02
C ALA A 387 -13.11 -13.05 -3.54
N ASP A 388 -13.52 -11.83 -3.23
CA ASP A 388 -14.89 -11.49 -2.83
C ASP A 388 -15.15 -9.97 -2.89
N ASN A 389 -16.42 -9.57 -2.68
CA ASN A 389 -16.81 -8.16 -2.63
C ASN A 389 -16.10 -7.37 -1.52
N ASN A 390 -15.73 -8.00 -0.40
CA ASN A 390 -15.04 -7.31 0.69
C ASN A 390 -13.58 -7.00 0.36
N THR A 391 -12.95 -7.85 -0.44
CA THR A 391 -11.60 -7.65 -0.97
C THR A 391 -11.60 -6.50 -1.97
N ALA A 392 -12.62 -6.44 -2.84
CA ALA A 392 -12.82 -5.29 -3.72
C ALA A 392 -13.10 -3.99 -2.94
N LEU A 393 -13.89 -4.06 -1.86
CA LEU A 393 -14.13 -2.90 -0.98
C LEU A 393 -12.84 -2.46 -0.28
N LEU A 394 -12.01 -3.38 0.23
CA LEU A 394 -10.71 -3.06 0.80
C LEU A 394 -9.80 -2.38 -0.23
N TYR A 395 -9.71 -2.93 -1.43
CA TYR A 395 -8.93 -2.33 -2.52
C TYR A 395 -9.42 -0.92 -2.86
N MET A 396 -10.73 -0.70 -2.98
CA MET A 396 -11.29 0.62 -3.28
C MET A 396 -11.18 1.61 -2.12
N ALA A 397 -11.26 1.14 -0.87
CA ALA A 397 -11.08 2.00 0.30
C ALA A 397 -9.62 2.44 0.43
N ASP A 398 -8.68 1.53 0.21
CA ASP A 398 -7.25 1.84 0.27
C ASP A 398 -6.81 2.72 -0.91
N LEU A 399 -7.26 2.38 -2.13
CA LEU A 399 -7.04 3.21 -3.31
C LEU A 399 -7.68 4.59 -3.13
N GLY A 400 -8.91 4.67 -2.61
CA GLY A 400 -9.59 5.93 -2.36
C GLY A 400 -8.88 6.81 -1.34
N TYR A 401 -8.35 6.20 -0.26
CA TYR A 401 -7.49 6.90 0.69
C TYR A 401 -6.27 7.51 -0.03
N MET A 402 -5.61 6.71 -0.87
CA MET A 402 -4.50 7.20 -1.70
C MET A 402 -4.95 8.29 -2.69
N THR A 403 -6.17 8.21 -3.24
CA THR A 403 -6.70 9.23 -4.16
C THR A 403 -6.81 10.60 -3.51
N ILE A 404 -7.20 10.66 -2.24
CA ILE A 404 -7.23 11.94 -1.52
C ILE A 404 -5.81 12.46 -1.34
N THR A 405 -4.85 11.59 -1.03
CA THR A 405 -3.46 12.02 -0.88
C THR A 405 -2.81 12.38 -2.21
N TYR A 406 -3.29 11.88 -3.36
CA TYR A 406 -2.84 12.30 -4.72
C TYR A 406 -3.06 13.79 -5.01
N LEU A 407 -4.02 14.42 -4.34
CA LEU A 407 -4.34 15.83 -4.53
C LEU A 407 -3.31 16.77 -3.89
N THR A 408 -2.55 16.26 -2.92
CA THR A 408 -1.67 17.06 -2.07
C THR A 408 -0.26 16.50 -1.96
N ASP A 409 -0.05 15.25 -2.37
CA ASP A 409 1.19 14.50 -2.28
C ASP A 409 1.32 13.50 -3.45
N ASN A 410 2.53 12.98 -3.69
CA ASN A 410 2.82 12.12 -4.85
C ASN A 410 2.67 10.61 -4.55
N THR A 411 1.63 10.23 -3.81
CA THR A 411 1.47 8.87 -3.28
C THR A 411 1.19 7.80 -4.36
N ALA A 412 0.82 8.17 -5.59
CA ALA A 412 0.44 7.23 -6.66
C ALA A 412 1.60 6.37 -7.13
N PHE A 413 2.82 6.91 -7.04
CA PHE A 413 4.05 6.22 -7.44
C PHE A 413 5.10 6.21 -6.34
N TYR A 414 4.71 6.50 -5.10
CA TYR A 414 5.55 6.27 -3.94
C TYR A 414 5.74 4.78 -3.70
N PHE A 415 6.99 4.37 -3.53
CA PHE A 415 7.37 2.96 -3.48
C PHE A 415 6.68 2.20 -2.34
N TRP A 416 6.62 2.80 -1.16
CA TRP A 416 6.04 2.15 0.02
C TRP A 416 4.52 2.17 -0.04
N SER A 417 3.94 3.30 -0.40
CA SER A 417 2.50 3.46 -0.59
C SER A 417 1.95 2.51 -1.66
N THR A 418 2.67 2.35 -2.78
CA THR A 418 2.28 1.37 -3.80
C THR A 418 2.42 -0.05 -3.27
N MET A 419 3.55 -0.43 -2.66
CA MET A 419 3.72 -1.76 -2.08
C MET A 419 2.62 -2.10 -1.06
N ALA A 420 2.26 -1.16 -0.19
CA ALA A 420 1.22 -1.30 0.82
C ALA A 420 -0.14 -1.66 0.20
N LEU A 421 -0.57 -0.94 -0.84
CA LEU A 421 -1.82 -1.24 -1.55
C LEU A 421 -1.85 -2.68 -2.07
N ARG A 422 -0.73 -3.20 -2.55
CA ARG A 422 -0.66 -4.57 -3.09
C ARG A 422 -0.64 -5.59 -1.94
N ILE A 423 0.25 -5.44 -0.96
CA ILE A 423 0.45 -6.45 0.09
C ILE A 423 -0.77 -6.57 1.01
N ILE A 424 -1.43 -5.45 1.35
CA ILE A 424 -2.63 -5.45 2.19
C ILE A 424 -3.76 -6.24 1.51
N VAL A 425 -4.05 -5.93 0.25
CA VAL A 425 -5.14 -6.55 -0.50
C VAL A 425 -4.83 -8.02 -0.80
N LEU A 426 -3.59 -8.35 -1.18
CA LEU A 426 -3.15 -9.72 -1.43
C LEU A 426 -3.23 -10.58 -0.17
N SER A 427 -2.71 -10.10 0.97
CA SER A 427 -2.77 -10.83 2.24
C SER A 427 -4.20 -11.05 2.71
N TYR A 428 -5.08 -10.08 2.50
CA TYR A 428 -6.50 -10.23 2.83
C TYR A 428 -7.20 -11.25 1.93
N ALA A 429 -6.96 -11.19 0.61
CA ALA A 429 -7.50 -12.15 -0.36
C ALA A 429 -7.05 -13.58 -0.06
N GLU A 430 -5.77 -13.77 0.25
CA GLU A 430 -5.21 -15.09 0.56
C GLU A 430 -5.87 -15.71 1.81
N LYS A 431 -6.19 -14.91 2.82
CA LYS A 431 -6.93 -15.39 4.00
C LYS A 431 -8.31 -15.93 3.63
N ARG A 432 -9.00 -15.33 2.65
CA ARG A 432 -10.33 -15.78 2.18
C ARG A 432 -10.28 -17.09 1.39
N HIS A 433 -9.14 -17.38 0.75
CA HIS A 433 -8.94 -18.65 0.04
C HIS A 433 -8.50 -19.81 0.94
N GLN A 434 -8.18 -19.55 2.22
CA GLN A 434 -7.93 -20.62 3.17
C GLN A 434 -9.26 -21.32 3.52
N PRO A 435 -9.34 -22.66 3.41
CA PRO A 435 -10.53 -23.37 3.85
C PRO A 435 -10.78 -23.06 5.33
N PRO A 436 -12.04 -22.91 5.78
CA PRO A 436 -12.34 -22.73 7.19
C PRO A 436 -11.63 -23.83 7.98
N LYS A 437 -10.99 -23.47 9.09
CA LYS A 437 -10.32 -24.45 9.96
C LYS A 437 -11.34 -25.55 10.25
N LYS A 438 -11.07 -26.77 9.78
CA LYS A 438 -11.86 -27.95 10.17
C LYS A 438 -11.85 -27.96 11.68
N GLU A 439 -13.02 -27.86 12.30
CA GLU A 439 -13.15 -28.11 13.73
C GLU A 439 -12.70 -29.55 13.95
N ILE A 440 -11.47 -29.71 14.43
CA ILE A 440 -11.00 -30.99 14.90
C ILE A 440 -11.84 -31.26 16.14
N TRP A 441 -12.72 -32.26 16.06
CA TRP A 441 -13.45 -32.74 17.23
C TRP A 441 -12.42 -32.97 18.34
N LYS A 442 -12.50 -32.14 19.38
CA LYS A 442 -11.75 -32.33 20.61
C LYS A 442 -12.69 -33.04 21.58
N PRO A 443 -12.26 -34.13 22.22
CA PRO A 443 -13.03 -34.69 23.32
C PRO A 443 -13.23 -33.60 24.37
N LYS A 444 -14.46 -33.44 24.86
CA LYS A 444 -14.78 -32.53 25.98
C LYS A 444 -13.83 -32.83 27.13
N SER A 445 -13.32 -31.79 27.79
CA SER A 445 -12.48 -31.96 28.97
C SER A 445 -13.26 -32.66 30.09
N ARG A 446 -12.56 -33.29 31.05
CA ARG A 446 -13.23 -33.94 32.20
C ARG A 446 -14.19 -32.99 32.94
N ALA A 447 -13.82 -31.71 33.03
CA ALA A 447 -14.66 -30.69 33.65
C ALA A 447 -15.94 -30.42 32.85
N GLU A 448 -15.83 -30.24 31.54
CA GLU A 448 -16.99 -30.04 30.64
C GLU A 448 -17.92 -31.26 30.61
N MET A 449 -17.36 -32.47 30.68
CA MET A 449 -18.15 -33.71 30.81
C MET A 449 -18.89 -33.79 32.14
N GLN A 450 -18.25 -33.43 33.25
CA GLN A 450 -18.88 -33.42 34.58
C GLN A 450 -20.02 -32.40 34.66
N GLU A 451 -19.85 -31.23 34.04
CA GLU A 451 -20.85 -30.18 34.02
C GLU A 451 -22.07 -30.58 33.17
N GLN A 452 -21.83 -31.22 32.01
CA GLN A 452 -22.89 -31.74 31.17
C GLN A 452 -23.63 -32.94 31.81
N ILE A 453 -22.93 -33.82 32.53
CA ILE A 453 -23.58 -34.90 33.30
C ILE A 453 -24.42 -34.31 34.42
N ARG A 454 -23.93 -33.27 35.12
CA ARG A 454 -24.71 -32.56 36.13
C ARG A 454 -25.97 -31.91 35.57
N SER A 455 -25.89 -31.26 34.40
CA SER A 455 -27.06 -30.65 33.77
C SER A 455 -28.07 -31.71 33.32
N MET A 456 -27.61 -32.83 32.75
CA MET A 456 -28.48 -33.94 32.35
C MET A 456 -29.14 -34.65 33.56
N MET A 457 -28.47 -34.68 34.72
CA MET A 457 -29.05 -35.22 35.97
C MET A 457 -29.97 -34.23 36.70
N GLN A 458 -30.03 -32.96 36.28
CA GLN A 458 -30.97 -31.97 36.82
C GLN A 458 -32.24 -31.84 35.96
N GLU A 459 -32.21 -32.33 34.72
CA GLU A 459 -33.34 -32.30 33.77
C GLU A 459 -34.12 -33.63 33.69
N GLY A 460 -33.69 -34.66 34.44
CA GLY A 460 -34.42 -35.92 34.60
C GLY A 460 -34.80 -36.15 36.06
#